data_AF-A0A6P0IKE5-F1
#
_entry.id   AF-A0A6P0IKE5-F1
#
_cell.length_a   1.000
_cell.length_b   1.000
_cell.length_c   1.000
_cell.angle_alpha   90.00
_cell.angle_beta   90.00
_cell.angle_gamma   90.00
#
_symmetry.space_group_name_H-M   'P 1'
#
loop_
_entity.id
_entity.type
_entity.pdbx_description
1 polymer ?
#
loop_
_entity_poly.entity_id
_entity_poly.type
_entity_poly.pdbx_seq_one_letter_code
_entity_poly.pdbx_strand_id
1 'polypeptide(L)'
;PILRILSIPCSTGEEPYSIAMTLLDAGLTPNQFRVDAIDISKEALHKARRALYSRNSFRGNQLQQQKRYFKQTADGYELCQLVRNTVNFKHGNILDPLGLAQSNYDIIFCRNLLIYLDKSSRFRAIQLLDRLLMPKGLLFVGSAETGVRTTNRFVSVRYPFAFAYQKVKDLRQPQTRNSQQGRRRNWETSSSLPSHKSPVTLIHSLYPIQGQNQDQEQDQEYQTRSSSPSALVNRQSKGIKQSCLQRELEKGQESLLEKARRLANQGNLEEAVTLCQTYLSQNLTSAEAYVLLGEVHQALGNDEQAEQCFQKAVYLKPNYYEALFHLALLQENRGDLAKATVIRQRIQRLQNLKSQ
;
A
#
# COMPACT_ATOMS: atom_id res chain seq x y z
N PRO A 1 34.24 2.95 4.72
CA PRO A 1 33.63 2.25 3.56
C PRO A 1 32.55 3.14 2.94
N ILE A 2 32.21 2.93 1.66
CA ILE A 2 31.10 3.65 1.00
C ILE A 2 29.82 2.86 1.25
N LEU A 3 28.78 3.52 1.78
CA LEU A 3 27.45 2.94 1.96
C LEU A 3 26.79 2.70 0.60
N ARG A 4 26.39 1.46 0.31
CA ARG A 4 25.80 1.09 -0.99
C ARG A 4 24.31 0.82 -0.85
N ILE A 5 23.51 1.62 -1.56
CA ILE A 5 22.05 1.50 -1.61
C ILE A 5 21.61 1.08 -3.01
N LEU A 6 20.58 0.23 -3.08
CA LEU A 6 19.85 -0.11 -4.30
C LEU A 6 18.40 0.37 -4.19
N SER A 7 17.83 0.94 -5.24
CA SER A 7 16.38 1.13 -5.41
C SER A 7 15.94 0.43 -6.70
N ILE A 8 15.01 -0.52 -6.58
CA ILE A 8 14.53 -1.37 -7.69
C ILE A 8 13.09 -1.84 -7.44
N PRO A 9 12.09 -1.43 -8.26
CA PRO A 9 12.13 -0.51 -9.38
C PRO A 9 12.34 0.94 -8.90
N CYS A 10 13.12 1.72 -9.63
CA CYS A 10 13.28 3.15 -9.32
C CYS A 10 12.29 4.05 -10.07
N SER A 11 11.55 3.53 -11.05
CA SER A 11 10.58 4.25 -11.88
C SER A 11 11.15 5.59 -12.41
N THR A 12 10.40 6.68 -12.26
CA THR A 12 10.76 8.04 -12.66
C THR A 12 11.75 8.75 -11.73
N GLY A 13 12.36 8.04 -10.77
CA GLY A 13 13.52 8.50 -9.99
C GLY A 13 13.22 9.18 -8.65
N GLU A 14 11.95 9.38 -8.29
CA GLU A 14 11.56 10.02 -7.03
C GLU A 14 12.13 9.30 -5.79
N GLU A 15 12.13 7.96 -5.76
CA GLU A 15 12.66 7.18 -4.63
C GLU A 15 14.19 7.32 -4.47
N PRO A 16 15.05 7.00 -5.46
CA PRO A 16 16.49 7.08 -5.27
C PRO A 16 16.99 8.51 -5.02
N TYR A 17 16.32 9.54 -5.56
CA TYR A 17 16.62 10.93 -5.20
C TYR A 17 16.15 11.28 -3.78
N SER A 18 15.01 10.78 -3.31
CA SER A 18 14.58 10.94 -1.91
C SER A 18 15.56 10.28 -0.94
N ILE A 19 16.08 9.10 -1.27
CA ILE A 19 17.15 8.41 -0.52
C ILE A 19 18.40 9.29 -0.47
N ALA A 20 18.88 9.77 -1.62
CA ALA A 20 20.07 10.60 -1.71
C ALA A 20 19.96 11.91 -0.90
N MET A 21 18.83 12.63 -1.02
CA MET A 21 18.58 13.84 -0.24
C MET A 21 18.52 13.56 1.26
N THR A 22 17.89 12.45 1.67
CA THR A 22 17.82 12.06 3.08
C THR A 22 19.21 11.76 3.67
N LEU A 23 20.11 11.14 2.91
CA LEU A 23 21.50 10.89 3.35
C LEU A 23 22.33 12.19 3.42
N LEU A 24 22.13 13.13 2.49
CA LEU A 24 22.77 14.46 2.51
C LEU A 24 22.24 15.32 3.67
N ASP A 25 20.93 15.27 3.95
CA ASP A 25 20.31 15.94 5.10
C ASP A 25 20.79 15.35 6.44
N ALA A 26 21.05 14.03 6.48
CA ALA A 26 21.69 13.35 7.61
C ALA A 26 23.21 13.61 7.73
N GLY A 27 23.78 14.47 6.89
CA GLY A 27 25.18 14.92 6.98
C GLY A 27 26.22 14.02 6.31
N LEU A 28 25.82 13.01 5.53
CA LEU A 28 26.77 12.26 4.71
C LEU A 28 27.19 13.08 3.49
N THR A 29 28.48 13.05 3.15
CA THR A 29 28.99 13.64 1.91
C THR A 29 28.76 12.72 0.69
N PRO A 30 28.71 13.25 -0.55
CA PRO A 30 28.56 12.46 -1.78
C PRO A 30 29.56 11.31 -1.95
N ASN A 31 30.74 11.37 -1.31
CA ASN A 31 31.77 10.35 -1.41
C ASN A 31 31.60 9.22 -0.38
N GLN A 32 30.67 9.35 0.59
CA GLN A 32 30.41 8.35 1.63
C GLN A 32 29.29 7.37 1.27
N PHE A 33 28.49 7.63 0.23
CA PHE A 33 27.42 6.73 -0.21
C PHE A 33 27.26 6.70 -1.73
N ARG A 34 26.56 5.68 -2.24
CA ARG A 34 26.12 5.58 -3.64
C ARG A 34 24.77 4.88 -3.72
N VAL A 35 23.84 5.47 -4.48
CA VAL A 35 22.58 4.82 -4.84
C VAL A 35 22.69 4.29 -6.27
N ASP A 36 22.66 2.98 -6.47
CA ASP A 36 22.36 2.43 -7.80
C ASP A 36 20.82 2.32 -7.92
N ALA A 37 20.26 2.83 -9.02
CA ALA A 37 18.82 2.90 -9.25
C ALA A 37 18.48 2.12 -10.52
N ILE A 38 17.53 1.19 -10.46
CA ILE A 38 17.32 0.20 -11.52
C ILE A 38 15.85 0.08 -11.88
N ASP A 39 15.56 0.07 -13.18
CA ASP A 39 14.22 -0.18 -13.72
C ASP A 39 14.29 -0.97 -15.05
N ILE A 40 13.16 -1.57 -15.42
CA ILE A 40 12.94 -2.24 -16.70
C ILE A 40 12.44 -1.26 -17.78
N SER A 41 11.77 -0.17 -17.38
CA SER A 41 11.31 0.86 -18.30
C SER A 41 12.43 1.85 -18.65
N LYS A 42 12.96 1.73 -19.87
CA LYS A 42 13.89 2.71 -20.43
C LYS A 42 13.31 4.13 -20.39
N GLU A 43 12.02 4.29 -20.68
CA GLU A 43 11.32 5.58 -20.67
C GLU A 43 11.30 6.20 -19.26
N ALA A 44 11.00 5.41 -18.22
CA ALA A 44 11.04 5.87 -16.84
C ALA A 44 12.46 6.29 -16.44
N LEU A 45 13.48 5.53 -16.83
CA LEU A 45 14.89 5.87 -16.62
C LEU A 45 15.36 7.09 -17.43
N HIS A 46 14.74 7.42 -18.57
CA HIS A 46 15.00 8.67 -19.28
C HIS A 46 14.40 9.87 -18.54
N LYS A 47 13.18 9.74 -18.00
CA LYS A 47 12.55 10.75 -17.12
C LYS A 47 13.37 10.95 -15.83
N ALA A 48 13.79 9.86 -15.20
CA ALA A 48 14.62 9.89 -13.99
C ALA A 48 15.95 10.63 -14.20
N ARG A 49 16.70 10.33 -15.28
CA ARG A 49 17.96 11.04 -15.58
C ARG A 49 17.79 12.52 -15.92
N ARG A 50 16.62 12.93 -16.46
CA ARG A 50 16.29 14.36 -16.63
C ARG A 50 16.13 15.08 -15.28
N ALA A 51 15.72 14.37 -14.23
CA ALA A 51 15.57 14.86 -12.87
C ALA A 51 14.73 16.16 -12.75
N LEU A 52 13.71 16.27 -13.60
CA LEU A 52 12.79 17.40 -13.72
C LEU A 52 11.39 16.94 -13.34
N TYR A 53 10.81 17.55 -12.30
CA TYR A 53 9.60 17.07 -11.65
C TYR A 53 8.50 18.12 -11.59
N SER A 54 7.26 17.65 -11.65
CA SER A 54 6.06 18.49 -11.53
C SER A 54 5.83 18.94 -10.09
N ARG A 55 5.01 19.97 -9.87
CA ARG A 55 4.56 20.34 -8.51
C ARG A 55 3.87 19.18 -7.77
N ASN A 56 3.23 18.26 -8.50
CA ASN A 56 2.49 17.12 -7.95
C ASN A 56 3.40 15.96 -7.50
N SER A 57 4.69 16.01 -7.83
CA SER A 57 5.71 15.04 -7.41
C SER A 57 6.19 15.27 -5.96
N PHE A 58 5.79 16.38 -5.32
CA PHE A 58 6.17 16.75 -3.96
C PHE A 58 4.96 16.68 -3.01
N ARG A 59 5.10 16.00 -1.86
CA ARG A 59 4.04 15.85 -0.84
C ARG A 59 4.58 16.02 0.58
N GLY A 60 3.73 16.49 1.50
CA GLY A 60 4.05 16.66 2.93
C GLY A 60 5.38 17.39 3.18
N ASN A 61 6.25 16.79 3.99
CA ASN A 61 7.56 17.35 4.37
C ASN A 61 8.53 17.61 3.20
N GLN A 62 8.31 17.03 2.01
CA GLN A 62 9.24 17.17 0.88
C GLN A 62 9.42 18.63 0.41
N LEU A 63 8.53 19.55 0.80
CA LEU A 63 8.66 20.99 0.53
C LEU A 63 9.94 21.63 1.11
N GLN A 64 10.56 21.05 2.15
CA GLN A 64 11.86 21.52 2.65
C GLN A 64 13.01 21.05 1.75
N GLN A 65 13.03 19.76 1.39
CA GLN A 65 13.99 19.19 0.44
C GLN A 65 13.86 19.83 -0.95
N GLN A 66 12.63 20.13 -1.39
CA GLN A 66 12.36 20.90 -2.61
C GLN A 66 13.11 22.24 -2.61
N LYS A 67 12.95 23.04 -1.56
CA LYS A 67 13.63 24.35 -1.42
C LYS A 67 15.16 24.24 -1.31
N ARG A 68 15.69 23.13 -0.80
CA ARG A 68 17.14 22.92 -0.60
C ARG A 68 17.85 22.38 -1.84
N TYR A 69 17.21 21.46 -2.56
CA TYR A 69 17.86 20.68 -3.61
C TYR A 69 17.31 20.90 -5.03
N PHE A 70 16.19 21.62 -5.21
CA PHE A 70 15.61 21.87 -6.52
C PHE A 70 15.59 23.35 -6.88
N LYS A 71 15.83 23.65 -8.16
CA LYS A 71 15.62 24.96 -8.77
C LYS A 71 14.28 24.94 -9.51
N GLN A 72 13.44 25.95 -9.29
CA GLN A 72 12.24 26.13 -10.11
C GLN A 72 12.63 26.65 -11.51
N THR A 73 12.06 26.05 -12.55
CA THR A 73 12.23 26.40 -13.97
C THR A 73 10.86 26.61 -14.62
N ALA A 74 10.81 26.94 -15.92
CA ALA A 74 9.55 27.02 -16.65
C ALA A 74 8.83 25.66 -16.72
N ASP A 75 9.61 24.58 -16.86
CA ASP A 75 9.11 23.21 -17.05
C ASP A 75 8.85 22.44 -15.74
N GLY A 76 9.08 23.06 -14.56
CA GLY A 76 8.84 22.45 -13.26
C GLY A 76 9.94 22.72 -12.23
N TYR A 77 10.41 21.66 -11.58
CA TYR A 77 11.48 21.69 -10.57
C TYR A 77 12.62 20.77 -10.99
N GLU A 78 13.78 21.36 -11.30
CA GLU A 78 15.00 20.62 -11.66
C GLU A 78 15.86 20.35 -10.42
N LEU A 79 16.25 19.09 -10.22
CA LEU A 79 17.13 18.67 -9.13
C LEU A 79 18.58 19.14 -9.37
N CYS A 80 19.25 19.63 -8.33
CA CYS A 80 20.62 20.11 -8.41
C CYS A 80 21.64 18.96 -8.65
N GLN A 81 22.75 19.29 -9.30
CA GLN A 81 23.73 18.29 -9.74
C GLN A 81 24.40 17.53 -8.58
N LEU A 82 24.48 18.15 -7.39
CA LEU A 82 25.01 17.53 -6.17
C LEU A 82 24.29 16.22 -5.84
N VAL A 83 22.95 16.22 -5.86
CA VAL A 83 22.14 15.02 -5.60
C VAL A 83 22.22 14.07 -6.80
N ARG A 84 22.11 14.60 -8.03
CA ARG A 84 22.13 13.80 -9.28
C ARG A 84 23.40 12.94 -9.39
N ASN A 85 24.55 13.45 -8.99
CA ASN A 85 25.82 12.73 -9.04
C ASN A 85 25.91 11.52 -8.07
N THR A 86 25.05 11.45 -7.04
CA THR A 86 25.04 10.32 -6.08
C THR A 86 24.19 9.12 -6.54
N VAL A 87 23.38 9.30 -7.59
CA VAL A 87 22.43 8.31 -8.10
C VAL A 87 22.82 7.84 -9.49
N ASN A 88 23.01 6.53 -9.64
CA ASN A 88 23.46 5.90 -10.88
C ASN A 88 22.39 4.97 -11.48
N PHE A 89 21.77 5.42 -12.56
CA PHE A 89 20.64 4.74 -13.21
C PHE A 89 21.07 3.65 -14.20
N LYS A 90 20.72 2.39 -13.90
CA LYS A 90 20.92 1.21 -14.76
C LYS A 90 19.58 0.71 -15.30
N HIS A 91 19.59 0.12 -16.50
CA HIS A 91 18.46 -0.65 -17.03
C HIS A 91 18.64 -2.12 -16.67
N GLY A 92 17.62 -2.76 -16.10
CA GLY A 92 17.70 -4.16 -15.68
C GLY A 92 16.37 -4.72 -15.18
N ASN A 93 16.31 -6.04 -15.03
CA ASN A 93 15.13 -6.76 -14.57
C ASN A 93 15.49 -7.53 -13.28
N ILE A 94 14.67 -7.43 -12.22
CA ILE A 94 14.89 -8.16 -10.96
C ILE A 94 14.78 -9.70 -11.11
N LEU A 95 14.21 -10.17 -12.23
CA LEU A 95 14.14 -11.59 -12.58
C LEU A 95 15.36 -12.07 -13.39
N ASP A 96 16.23 -11.17 -13.84
CA ASP A 96 17.52 -11.50 -14.45
C ASP A 96 18.65 -11.43 -13.39
N PRO A 97 19.22 -12.57 -12.98
CA PRO A 97 20.30 -12.58 -12.02
C PRO A 97 21.66 -12.13 -12.61
N LEU A 98 21.85 -12.20 -13.93
CA LEU A 98 23.14 -11.91 -14.57
C LEU A 98 23.39 -10.39 -14.64
N GLY A 99 22.39 -9.61 -15.04
CA GLY A 99 22.49 -8.15 -15.12
C GLY A 99 22.76 -7.44 -13.79
N LEU A 100 22.61 -8.13 -12.64
CA LEU A 100 22.67 -7.53 -11.30
C LEU A 100 23.79 -8.10 -10.39
N ALA A 101 24.40 -9.23 -10.71
CA ALA A 101 25.27 -10.00 -9.80
C ALA A 101 26.59 -9.33 -9.35
N GLN A 102 26.98 -8.19 -9.93
CA GLN A 102 28.32 -7.59 -9.73
C GLN A 102 28.45 -6.65 -8.51
N SER A 103 27.46 -6.56 -7.63
CA SER A 103 27.54 -5.67 -6.45
C SER A 103 26.67 -6.10 -5.29
N ASN A 104 27.26 -6.12 -4.09
CA ASN A 104 26.55 -6.23 -2.83
C ASN A 104 26.14 -4.84 -2.33
N TYR A 105 25.03 -4.78 -1.60
CA TYR A 105 24.46 -3.54 -1.04
C TYR A 105 24.23 -3.68 0.46
N ASP A 106 24.38 -2.58 1.21
CA ASP A 106 24.09 -2.51 2.64
C ASP A 106 22.58 -2.32 2.88
N ILE A 107 21.91 -1.61 1.95
CA ILE A 107 20.48 -1.33 1.97
C ILE A 107 19.89 -1.58 0.58
N ILE A 108 18.73 -2.23 0.51
CA ILE A 108 17.92 -2.33 -0.72
C ILE A 108 16.50 -1.82 -0.43
N PHE A 109 16.01 -0.96 -1.31
CA PHE A 109 14.59 -0.60 -1.41
C PHE A 109 14.00 -1.39 -2.59
N CYS A 110 13.00 -2.20 -2.30
CA CYS A 110 12.22 -2.98 -3.27
C CYS A 110 10.74 -2.78 -2.97
N ARG A 111 10.22 -1.62 -3.37
CA ARG A 111 8.91 -1.11 -2.96
C ARG A 111 7.96 -1.10 -4.16
N ASN A 112 6.72 -1.51 -3.96
CA ASN A 112 5.64 -1.50 -4.94
C ASN A 112 5.96 -2.29 -6.23
N LEU A 113 6.51 -3.49 -6.09
CA LEU A 113 6.91 -4.40 -7.18
C LEU A 113 6.41 -5.83 -6.99
N LEU A 114 6.64 -6.40 -5.80
CA LEU A 114 6.38 -7.80 -5.47
C LEU A 114 4.88 -8.13 -5.53
N ILE A 115 4.01 -7.12 -5.39
CA ILE A 115 2.56 -7.18 -5.62
C ILE A 115 2.17 -7.48 -7.07
N TYR A 116 3.02 -7.18 -8.05
CA TYR A 116 2.76 -7.42 -9.48
C TYR A 116 3.33 -8.76 -9.99
N LEU A 117 4.19 -9.41 -9.20
CA LEU A 117 4.84 -10.67 -9.57
C LEU A 117 3.98 -11.88 -9.19
N ASP A 118 3.99 -12.94 -10.01
CA ASP A 118 3.42 -14.23 -9.63
C ASP A 118 4.23 -14.91 -8.50
N LYS A 119 3.70 -16.00 -7.93
CA LYS A 119 4.34 -16.71 -6.81
C LYS A 119 5.77 -17.17 -7.11
N SER A 120 6.06 -17.61 -8.33
CA SER A 120 7.38 -18.08 -8.76
C SER A 120 8.34 -16.94 -9.07
N SER A 121 7.91 -15.91 -9.81
CA SER A 121 8.73 -14.72 -10.08
C SER A 121 9.05 -13.95 -8.80
N ARG A 122 8.08 -13.80 -7.88
CA ARG A 122 8.31 -13.20 -6.56
C ARG A 122 9.34 -13.97 -5.74
N PHE A 123 9.29 -15.30 -5.76
CA PHE A 123 10.30 -16.14 -5.09
C PHE A 123 11.70 -15.93 -5.69
N ARG A 124 11.83 -15.91 -7.03
CA ARG A 124 13.10 -15.62 -7.72
C ARG A 124 13.63 -14.22 -7.38
N ALA A 125 12.77 -13.21 -7.35
CA ALA A 125 13.13 -11.85 -6.95
C ALA A 125 13.68 -11.81 -5.50
N ILE A 126 13.01 -12.47 -4.54
CA ILE A 126 13.49 -12.57 -3.14
C ILE A 126 14.84 -13.30 -3.06
N GLN A 127 15.07 -14.36 -3.86
CA GLN A 127 16.36 -15.05 -3.93
C GLN A 127 17.48 -14.20 -4.58
N LEU A 128 17.15 -13.22 -5.43
CA LEU A 128 18.12 -12.25 -5.92
C LEU A 128 18.39 -11.15 -4.87
N LEU A 129 17.35 -10.61 -4.25
CA LEU A 129 17.45 -9.63 -3.16
C LEU A 129 18.30 -10.16 -1.99
N ASP A 130 18.11 -11.42 -1.57
CA ASP A 130 19.00 -12.05 -0.56
C ASP A 130 20.45 -12.11 -1.07
N ARG A 131 20.72 -12.50 -2.31
CA ARG A 131 22.10 -12.56 -2.81
C ARG A 131 22.76 -11.18 -2.93
N LEU A 132 22.01 -10.15 -3.29
CA LEU A 132 22.50 -8.77 -3.41
C LEU A 132 22.70 -8.08 -2.06
N LEU A 133 21.94 -8.44 -1.02
CA LEU A 133 22.01 -7.78 0.29
C LEU A 133 23.13 -8.36 1.16
N MET A 134 23.93 -7.47 1.75
CA MET A 134 24.99 -7.82 2.71
C MET A 134 24.41 -8.51 3.97
N PRO A 135 25.19 -9.38 4.65
CA PRO A 135 24.82 -9.88 5.98
C PRO A 135 24.59 -8.71 6.95
N LYS A 136 23.49 -8.74 7.72
CA LYS A 136 22.96 -7.63 8.55
C LYS A 136 22.44 -6.39 7.78
N GLY A 137 22.46 -6.40 6.45
CA GLY A 137 21.87 -5.34 5.62
C GLY A 137 20.35 -5.24 5.76
N LEU A 138 19.78 -4.14 5.28
CA LEU A 138 18.35 -3.82 5.39
C LEU A 138 17.63 -3.94 4.03
N LEU A 139 16.45 -4.57 4.02
CA LEU A 139 15.52 -4.60 2.91
C LEU A 139 14.25 -3.82 3.29
N PHE A 140 13.96 -2.73 2.56
CA PHE A 140 12.74 -1.94 2.68
C PHE A 140 11.75 -2.35 1.59
N VAL A 141 10.49 -2.61 1.97
CA VAL A 141 9.38 -2.96 1.05
C VAL A 141 8.20 -1.99 1.20
N GLY A 142 7.19 -2.07 0.33
CA GLY A 142 5.95 -1.31 0.48
C GLY A 142 5.07 -1.83 1.62
N SER A 143 4.13 -1.01 2.11
CA SER A 143 3.13 -1.43 3.11
C SER A 143 2.38 -2.69 2.66
N ALA A 144 1.97 -2.70 1.38
CA ALA A 144 1.34 -3.80 0.67
C ALA A 144 2.25 -5.02 0.39
N GLU A 145 3.49 -5.06 0.87
CA GLU A 145 4.44 -6.15 0.61
C GLU A 145 4.90 -6.87 1.88
N THR A 146 4.47 -6.39 3.05
CA THR A 146 4.77 -6.94 4.37
C THR A 146 4.35 -8.40 4.57
N GLY A 147 3.22 -8.82 3.97
CA GLY A 147 2.73 -10.20 3.98
C GLY A 147 3.43 -11.15 3.00
N VAL A 148 4.35 -10.64 2.17
CA VAL A 148 5.24 -11.51 1.40
C VAL A 148 6.12 -12.23 2.41
N ARG A 149 5.84 -13.53 2.65
CA ARG A 149 6.64 -14.39 3.53
C ARG A 149 8.08 -14.47 3.04
N THR A 150 8.90 -13.51 3.46
CA THR A 150 10.34 -13.53 3.31
C THR A 150 10.87 -14.81 3.96
N THR A 151 11.97 -15.34 3.43
CA THR A 151 12.58 -16.56 3.98
C THR A 151 13.03 -16.33 5.43
N ASN A 152 13.35 -17.41 6.16
CA ASN A 152 13.87 -17.41 7.55
C ASN A 152 15.22 -16.64 7.74
N ARG A 153 15.63 -15.87 6.74
CA ARG A 153 16.84 -15.05 6.63
C ARG A 153 16.53 -13.56 6.76
N PHE A 154 15.26 -13.16 6.82
CA PHE A 154 14.81 -11.78 7.01
C PHE A 154 13.94 -11.67 8.26
N VAL A 155 14.29 -10.75 9.15
CA VAL A 155 13.54 -10.46 10.39
C VAL A 155 13.10 -9.01 10.36
N SER A 156 11.81 -8.75 10.61
CA SER A 156 11.26 -7.39 10.64
C SER A 156 11.99 -6.53 11.69
N VAL A 157 12.44 -5.36 11.26
CA VAL A 157 12.97 -4.31 12.13
C VAL A 157 11.79 -3.69 12.87
N ARG A 158 11.83 -3.69 14.21
CA ARG A 158 10.74 -3.18 15.06
C ARG A 158 10.71 -1.64 15.10
N TYR A 159 10.57 -1.01 13.95
CA TYR A 159 10.38 0.42 13.78
C TYR A 159 9.07 0.66 12.99
N PRO A 160 8.07 1.36 13.55
CA PRO A 160 6.77 1.53 12.90
C PRO A 160 6.88 2.14 11.49
N PHE A 161 6.06 1.64 10.56
CA PHE A 161 5.99 2.03 9.13
C PHE A 161 7.31 2.05 8.32
N ALA A 162 8.44 1.65 8.90
CA ALA A 162 9.69 1.49 8.15
C ALA A 162 9.56 0.38 7.08
N PHE A 163 8.66 -0.59 7.30
CA PHE A 163 8.45 -1.77 6.44
C PHE A 163 9.79 -2.44 6.04
N ALA A 164 10.70 -2.49 7.03
CA ALA A 164 12.10 -2.84 6.86
C ALA A 164 12.42 -4.17 7.52
N TYR A 165 13.28 -4.97 6.89
CA TYR A 165 13.68 -6.29 7.33
C TYR A 165 15.21 -6.39 7.34
N GLN A 166 15.79 -6.80 8.47
CA GLN A 166 17.22 -7.07 8.55
C GLN A 166 17.53 -8.49 8.09
N LYS A 167 18.57 -8.64 7.27
CA LYS A 167 19.09 -9.94 6.84
C LYS A 167 19.92 -10.59 7.94
N VAL A 168 19.40 -11.67 8.51
CA VAL A 168 20.09 -12.52 9.49
C VAL A 168 20.83 -13.68 8.79
N LYS A 169 21.84 -14.27 9.46
CA LYS A 169 22.29 -15.62 9.11
C LYS A 169 21.15 -16.60 9.40
N ASP A 170 21.09 -17.72 8.68
CA ASP A 170 19.96 -18.66 8.77
C ASP A 170 19.55 -18.94 10.21
N LEU A 171 18.29 -18.60 10.52
CA LEU A 171 17.59 -19.20 11.63
C LEU A 171 17.42 -20.68 11.30
N ARG A 172 18.44 -21.48 11.66
CA ARG A 172 18.30 -22.92 11.82
C ARG A 172 17.00 -23.13 12.59
N GLN A 173 16.08 -23.92 12.04
CA GLN A 173 14.84 -24.23 12.75
C GLN A 173 15.21 -24.66 14.18
N PRO A 174 14.58 -24.10 15.23
CA PRO A 174 14.86 -24.54 16.58
C PRO A 174 14.57 -26.04 16.62
N GLN A 175 15.61 -26.85 16.76
CA GLN A 175 15.44 -28.30 16.82
C GLN A 175 14.45 -28.58 17.94
N THR A 176 13.35 -29.26 17.60
CA THR A 176 12.40 -29.77 18.58
C THR A 176 13.17 -30.62 19.56
N ARG A 177 13.45 -30.09 20.75
CA ARG A 177 14.07 -30.86 21.83
C ARG A 177 13.18 -32.08 22.05
N ASN A 178 13.70 -33.28 21.82
CA ASN A 178 12.98 -34.53 22.03
C ASN A 178 12.81 -34.79 23.53
N SER A 179 11.98 -33.98 24.17
CA SER A 179 11.57 -34.11 25.57
C SER A 179 10.28 -34.91 25.67
N GLN A 180 10.38 -36.22 25.39
CA GLN A 180 9.80 -37.31 26.21
C GLN A 180 9.85 -38.65 25.46
N GLN A 181 10.81 -39.50 25.82
CA GLN A 181 10.52 -40.93 25.91
C GLN A 181 9.54 -41.10 27.08
N GLY A 182 8.32 -41.56 26.82
CA GLY A 182 7.28 -41.60 27.85
C GLY A 182 6.04 -42.39 27.45
N ARG A 183 6.08 -43.71 27.65
CA ARG A 183 4.94 -44.65 27.55
C ARG A 183 4.16 -44.64 26.22
N ARG A 184 4.50 -45.58 25.33
CA ARG A 184 3.48 -46.27 24.53
C ARG A 184 2.39 -46.79 25.47
N ARG A 185 1.12 -46.55 25.13
CA ARG A 185 -0.01 -47.41 25.50
C ARG A 185 -0.82 -47.67 24.24
N ASN A 186 -1.09 -48.94 23.97
CA ASN A 186 -1.89 -49.36 22.83
C ASN A 186 -3.36 -49.01 23.09
N TRP A 187 -4.10 -48.76 22.03
CA TRP A 187 -5.51 -49.14 21.96
C TRP A 187 -5.78 -49.68 20.56
N GLU A 188 -6.46 -50.81 20.46
CA GLU A 188 -6.78 -51.49 19.21
C GLU A 188 -8.30 -51.64 19.09
N THR A 189 -8.80 -51.34 17.89
CA THR A 189 -10.03 -51.87 17.26
C THR A 189 -11.27 -52.19 18.11
N SER A 190 -12.28 -51.32 18.02
CA SER A 190 -13.72 -51.64 17.94
C SER A 190 -14.51 -50.31 17.95
N SER A 191 -15.69 -50.10 17.34
CA SER A 191 -16.45 -50.67 16.20
C SER A 191 -17.82 -49.94 16.22
N SER A 192 -18.63 -50.04 15.14
CA SER A 192 -20.08 -49.72 15.08
C SER A 192 -20.60 -48.28 15.37
N LEU A 193 -21.29 -47.72 14.37
CA LEU A 193 -22.39 -46.72 14.46
C LEU A 193 -23.67 -47.40 15.02
N PRO A 194 -24.68 -46.70 15.62
CA PRO A 194 -25.71 -46.00 14.82
C PRO A 194 -26.52 -44.81 15.44
N SER A 195 -27.00 -43.92 14.54
CA SER A 195 -28.33 -43.26 14.45
C SER A 195 -29.06 -42.53 15.62
N HIS A 196 -29.46 -41.27 15.35
CA HIS A 196 -30.67 -40.52 15.81
C HIS A 196 -30.89 -40.27 17.35
N LYS A 197 -31.46 -39.15 17.86
CA LYS A 197 -32.41 -38.13 17.35
C LYS A 197 -32.13 -36.69 17.90
N SER A 198 -32.76 -35.68 17.29
CA SER A 198 -32.87 -34.24 17.69
C SER A 198 -33.98 -34.01 18.77
N PRO A 199 -34.45 -32.79 19.16
CA PRO A 199 -34.12 -31.40 18.71
C PRO A 199 -34.09 -30.25 19.79
N VAL A 200 -33.56 -29.07 19.42
CA VAL A 200 -34.04 -27.68 19.74
C VAL A 200 -33.53 -26.77 18.60
N THR A 201 -34.32 -26.33 17.61
CA THR A 201 -35.15 -25.09 17.56
C THR A 201 -34.30 -23.79 17.50
N LEU A 202 -34.02 -23.22 16.31
CA LEU A 202 -34.73 -22.08 15.64
C LEU A 202 -34.56 -20.74 16.40
N ILE A 203 -34.20 -19.57 15.83
CA ILE A 203 -34.72 -18.74 14.70
C ILE A 203 -33.55 -17.76 14.32
N HIS A 204 -33.20 -17.24 13.13
CA HIS A 204 -33.61 -17.27 11.68
C HIS A 204 -32.31 -16.91 10.83
N SER A 205 -32.16 -16.77 9.50
CA SER A 205 -32.98 -16.53 8.28
C SER A 205 -33.50 -15.08 8.04
N LEU A 206 -33.57 -14.46 6.85
CA LEU A 206 -33.60 -14.94 5.44
C LEU A 206 -32.80 -14.03 4.47
N TYR A 207 -32.26 -14.62 3.40
CA TYR A 207 -32.10 -14.01 2.07
C TYR A 207 -32.76 -14.95 1.04
N PRO A 208 -33.58 -14.49 0.09
CA PRO A 208 -33.99 -15.25 -1.09
C PRO A 208 -33.15 -14.89 -2.33
N ILE A 209 -33.05 -15.82 -3.28
CA ILE A 209 -32.31 -15.67 -4.55
C ILE A 209 -33.14 -16.28 -5.70
N GLN A 210 -33.34 -15.50 -6.78
CA GLN A 210 -33.86 -15.91 -8.11
C GLN A 210 -35.30 -16.48 -8.15
N GLY A 211 -36.01 -16.47 -9.28
CA GLY A 211 -35.75 -15.82 -10.58
C GLY A 211 -36.65 -16.38 -11.70
N GLN A 212 -36.80 -15.63 -12.81
CA GLN A 212 -37.65 -15.95 -13.99
C GLN A 212 -39.17 -15.97 -13.69
N ASN A 213 -40.10 -15.75 -14.64
CA ASN A 213 -40.00 -15.74 -16.11
C ASN A 213 -40.76 -14.56 -16.78
N GLN A 214 -40.96 -14.62 -18.10
CA GLN A 214 -41.62 -13.60 -18.94
C GLN A 214 -43.16 -13.62 -18.83
N ASP A 215 -43.81 -12.50 -19.16
CA ASP A 215 -44.83 -12.45 -20.22
C ASP A 215 -45.10 -11.01 -20.70
N GLN A 216 -45.92 -10.83 -21.75
CA GLN A 216 -46.13 -9.59 -22.50
C GLN A 216 -47.48 -8.94 -22.22
N GLU A 217 -47.58 -7.61 -22.37
CA GLU A 217 -48.71 -6.95 -23.06
C GLU A 217 -48.32 -5.51 -23.49
N GLN A 218 -49.16 -4.87 -24.31
CA GLN A 218 -48.83 -3.65 -25.06
C GLN A 218 -49.77 -2.47 -24.70
N ASP A 219 -49.83 -1.46 -25.59
CA ASP A 219 -50.79 -0.34 -25.63
C ASP A 219 -50.63 0.79 -24.58
N GLN A 220 -50.81 2.08 -24.93
CA GLN A 220 -50.97 2.70 -26.26
C GLN A 220 -50.49 4.17 -26.27
N GLU A 221 -50.50 4.79 -27.46
CA GLU A 221 -50.18 6.20 -27.66
C GLU A 221 -51.24 7.14 -27.04
N TYR A 222 -50.91 8.42 -26.82
CA TYR A 222 -51.38 9.49 -27.71
C TYR A 222 -50.69 10.85 -27.45
N GLN A 223 -50.58 11.66 -28.50
CA GLN A 223 -50.05 13.02 -28.44
C GLN A 223 -51.15 14.05 -28.17
N THR A 224 -50.81 15.22 -27.60
CA THR A 224 -50.81 16.54 -28.29
C THR A 224 -50.95 17.74 -27.32
N ARG A 225 -50.53 18.92 -27.82
CA ARG A 225 -50.87 20.30 -27.37
C ARG A 225 -50.45 20.71 -25.94
N SER A 226 -49.49 21.60 -25.70
CA SER A 226 -49.22 22.97 -26.21
C SER A 226 -50.00 24.11 -25.50
N SER A 227 -49.40 24.68 -24.44
CA SER A 227 -49.54 26.12 -24.14
C SER A 227 -48.47 26.63 -23.15
N SER A 228 -47.80 27.70 -23.58
CA SER A 228 -47.20 28.77 -22.76
C SER A 228 -47.98 30.05 -23.14
N PRO A 229 -47.91 31.21 -22.43
CA PRO A 229 -46.76 31.70 -21.64
C PRO A 229 -47.12 32.52 -20.36
N SER A 230 -46.11 33.25 -19.83
CA SER A 230 -46.19 34.43 -18.94
C SER A 230 -46.53 34.18 -17.45
N ALA A 231 -45.89 34.85 -16.47
CA ALA A 231 -44.74 35.77 -16.46
C ALA A 231 -44.13 35.91 -15.03
N LEU A 232 -43.26 36.91 -14.81
CA LEU A 232 -42.80 37.50 -13.52
C LEU A 232 -41.60 36.86 -12.77
N VAL A 233 -40.41 37.08 -13.34
CA VAL A 233 -39.31 37.90 -12.77
C VAL A 233 -39.06 37.92 -11.23
N ASN A 234 -37.78 37.74 -10.87
CA ASN A 234 -37.10 38.07 -9.59
C ASN A 234 -37.42 37.25 -8.32
N ARG A 235 -36.43 36.44 -7.88
CA ARG A 235 -35.62 36.76 -6.69
C ARG A 235 -34.36 35.88 -6.50
N GLN A 236 -33.33 36.51 -5.92
CA GLN A 236 -32.23 35.93 -5.13
C GLN A 236 -31.23 34.94 -5.79
N SER A 237 -30.29 35.51 -6.55
CA SER A 237 -28.96 34.92 -6.79
C SER A 237 -28.04 34.98 -5.55
N LYS A 238 -28.47 34.38 -4.43
CA LYS A 238 -27.68 34.24 -3.19
C LYS A 238 -27.54 32.76 -2.78
N GLY A 239 -26.42 32.15 -3.12
CA GLY A 239 -26.06 30.79 -2.65
C GLY A 239 -24.74 30.26 -3.20
N ILE A 240 -24.45 30.48 -4.48
CA ILE A 240 -23.33 29.83 -5.18
C ILE A 240 -21.94 30.36 -4.77
N LYS A 241 -21.82 31.58 -4.23
CA LYS A 241 -20.52 32.17 -3.86
C LYS A 241 -19.88 31.57 -2.60
N GLN A 242 -20.62 30.87 -1.73
CA GLN A 242 -20.11 30.44 -0.43
C GLN A 242 -19.31 29.13 -0.49
N SER A 243 -19.67 28.20 -1.39
CA SER A 243 -18.95 26.93 -1.58
C SER A 243 -17.62 27.07 -2.34
N CYS A 244 -17.43 28.16 -3.09
CA CYS A 244 -16.17 28.43 -3.78
C CYS A 244 -15.10 28.97 -2.83
N LEU A 245 -15.45 30.00 -2.04
CA LEU A 245 -14.54 30.67 -1.09
C LEU A 245 -13.89 29.69 -0.09
N GLN A 246 -14.63 28.67 0.32
CA GLN A 246 -14.18 27.72 1.34
C GLN A 246 -13.08 26.76 0.85
N ARG A 247 -12.98 26.53 -0.48
CA ARG A 247 -11.93 25.70 -1.11
C ARG A 247 -10.64 26.47 -1.43
N GLU A 248 -10.61 27.79 -1.22
CA GLU A 248 -9.44 28.60 -1.53
C GLU A 248 -8.56 28.90 -0.31
N LEU A 249 -9.13 28.82 0.90
CA LEU A 249 -8.42 29.02 2.17
C LEU A 249 -7.58 27.81 2.60
N GLU A 250 -7.91 26.59 2.15
CA GLU A 250 -7.20 25.36 2.52
C GLU A 250 -5.77 25.25 1.94
N LYS A 251 -5.44 26.06 0.93
CA LYS A 251 -4.18 25.96 0.15
C LYS A 251 -2.92 26.41 0.89
N GLY A 252 -3.04 26.93 2.12
CA GLY A 252 -1.95 27.47 2.92
C GLY A 252 -1.62 26.71 4.22
N GLN A 253 -2.41 25.70 4.59
CA GLN A 253 -2.20 24.91 5.80
C GLN A 253 -1.90 23.45 5.46
N GLU A 254 -1.12 22.78 6.32
CA GLU A 254 -0.98 21.34 6.23
C GLU A 254 -2.33 20.68 6.58
N SER A 255 -2.83 19.81 5.69
CA SER A 255 -4.02 19.02 5.98
C SER A 255 -3.82 18.21 7.26
N LEU A 256 -4.82 18.19 8.13
CA LEU A 256 -4.79 17.42 9.38
C LEU A 256 -4.50 15.92 9.12
N LEU A 257 -4.88 15.41 7.95
CA LEU A 257 -4.59 14.06 7.49
C LEU A 257 -3.13 13.86 7.06
N GLU A 258 -2.50 14.85 6.41
CA GLU A 258 -1.06 14.83 6.12
C GLU A 258 -0.24 14.88 7.42
N LYS A 259 -0.68 15.70 8.40
CA LYS A 259 -0.07 15.72 9.73
C LYS A 259 -0.17 14.37 10.43
N ALA A 260 -1.34 13.72 10.38
CA ALA A 260 -1.52 12.36 10.90
C ALA A 260 -0.58 11.37 10.21
N ARG A 261 -0.45 11.45 8.87
CA ARG A 261 0.43 10.59 8.06
C ARG A 261 1.92 10.79 8.41
N ARG A 262 2.34 12.02 8.75
CA ARG A 262 3.70 12.29 9.24
C ARG A 262 3.95 11.72 10.64
N LEU A 263 3.04 11.92 11.59
CA LEU A 263 3.17 11.39 12.95
C LEU A 263 3.20 9.85 12.94
N ALA A 264 2.37 9.22 12.11
CA ALA A 264 2.44 7.80 11.82
C ALA A 264 3.86 7.42 11.36
N ASN A 265 4.35 7.98 10.26
CA ASN A 265 5.69 7.70 9.72
C ASN A 265 6.86 7.98 10.70
N GLN A 266 6.65 8.77 11.75
CA GLN A 266 7.64 9.05 12.80
C GLN A 266 7.59 8.04 13.95
N GLY A 267 6.51 7.25 14.07
CA GLY A 267 6.27 6.30 15.16
C GLY A 267 5.34 6.81 16.27
N ASN A 268 4.78 8.02 16.15
CA ASN A 268 3.84 8.60 17.11
C ASN A 268 2.41 8.09 16.82
N LEU A 269 2.16 6.82 17.15
CA LEU A 269 0.96 6.09 16.72
C LEU A 269 -0.33 6.65 17.33
N GLU A 270 -0.30 6.93 18.63
CA GLU A 270 -1.44 7.40 19.41
C GLU A 270 -1.88 8.80 18.96
N GLU A 271 -0.93 9.70 18.72
CA GLU A 271 -1.20 11.03 18.17
C GLU A 271 -1.78 10.93 16.74
N ALA A 272 -1.25 10.02 15.91
CA ALA A 272 -1.75 9.78 14.56
C ALA A 272 -3.20 9.25 14.59
N VAL A 273 -3.55 8.34 15.51
CA VAL A 273 -4.94 7.91 15.76
C VAL A 273 -5.81 9.12 16.12
N THR A 274 -5.39 9.96 17.06
CA THR A 274 -6.15 11.15 17.48
C THR A 274 -6.38 12.12 16.33
N LEU A 275 -5.36 12.39 15.50
CA LEU A 275 -5.52 13.28 14.34
C LEU A 275 -6.41 12.68 13.25
N CYS A 276 -6.28 11.38 12.96
CA CYS A 276 -7.18 10.68 12.04
C CYS A 276 -8.64 10.70 12.50
N GLN A 277 -8.90 10.45 13.78
CA GLN A 277 -10.24 10.54 14.38
C GLN A 277 -10.79 11.97 14.34
N THR A 278 -9.96 12.97 14.64
CA THR A 278 -10.34 14.40 14.56
C THR A 278 -10.62 14.86 13.12
N TYR A 279 -9.90 14.32 12.13
CA TYR A 279 -10.19 14.56 10.73
C TYR A 279 -11.49 13.88 10.29
N LEU A 280 -11.73 12.64 10.74
CA LEU A 280 -12.93 11.86 10.42
C LEU A 280 -14.20 12.40 11.06
N SER A 281 -14.15 13.04 12.24
CA SER A 281 -15.34 13.70 12.82
C SER A 281 -15.84 14.88 11.98
N GLN A 282 -14.95 15.49 11.18
CA GLN A 282 -15.27 16.53 10.20
C GLN A 282 -15.54 15.95 8.79
N ASN A 283 -14.88 14.84 8.44
CA ASN A 283 -14.85 14.25 7.10
C ASN A 283 -15.23 12.76 7.11
N LEU A 284 -16.44 12.46 7.61
CA LEU A 284 -16.97 11.09 7.82
C LEU A 284 -16.96 10.18 6.59
N THR A 285 -16.85 10.74 5.37
CA THR A 285 -16.83 10.02 4.09
C THR A 285 -15.43 9.83 3.50
N SER A 286 -14.36 10.25 4.19
CA SER A 286 -12.99 10.10 3.70
C SER A 286 -12.47 8.67 3.83
N ALA A 287 -12.66 7.88 2.77
CA ALA A 287 -12.12 6.53 2.68
C ALA A 287 -10.59 6.46 2.85
N GLU A 288 -9.83 7.50 2.43
CA GLU A 288 -8.38 7.56 2.63
C GLU A 288 -8.01 7.70 4.12
N ALA A 289 -8.75 8.51 4.86
CA ALA A 289 -8.52 8.67 6.31
C ALA A 289 -8.84 7.39 7.09
N TYR A 290 -9.82 6.61 6.64
CA TYR A 290 -10.06 5.26 7.16
C TYR A 290 -8.96 4.26 6.79
N VAL A 291 -8.34 4.35 5.61
CA VAL A 291 -7.15 3.53 5.29
C VAL A 291 -6.00 3.88 6.23
N LEU A 292 -5.64 5.16 6.36
CA LEU A 292 -4.54 5.58 7.24
C LEU A 292 -4.80 5.20 8.71
N LEU A 293 -6.03 5.41 9.22
CA LEU A 293 -6.38 4.97 10.57
C LEU A 293 -6.27 3.44 10.73
N GLY A 294 -6.63 2.68 9.68
CA GLY A 294 -6.42 1.24 9.63
C GLY A 294 -4.94 0.84 9.67
N GLU A 295 -4.10 1.48 8.85
CA GLU A 295 -2.64 1.27 8.85
C GLU A 295 -2.03 1.54 10.23
N VAL A 296 -2.45 2.62 10.91
CA VAL A 296 -1.98 2.96 12.26
C VAL A 296 -2.46 1.95 13.30
N HIS A 297 -3.70 1.45 13.18
CA HIS A 297 -4.15 0.37 14.05
C HIS A 297 -3.41 -0.96 13.79
N GLN A 298 -3.04 -1.30 12.55
CA GLN A 298 -2.14 -2.45 12.30
C GLN A 298 -0.76 -2.26 12.95
N ALA A 299 -0.19 -1.05 12.89
CA ALA A 299 1.09 -0.74 13.53
C ALA A 299 1.05 -0.85 15.07
N LEU A 300 -0.12 -0.59 15.68
CA LEU A 300 -0.41 -0.80 17.10
C LEU A 300 -0.69 -2.27 17.48
N GLY A 301 -0.86 -3.18 16.51
CA GLY A 301 -1.37 -4.54 16.73
C GLY A 301 -2.87 -4.63 16.99
N ASN A 302 -3.60 -3.53 16.79
CA ASN A 302 -5.05 -3.40 16.98
C ASN A 302 -5.80 -3.90 15.72
N ASP A 303 -5.62 -5.18 15.41
CA ASP A 303 -6.06 -5.82 14.16
C ASP A 303 -7.59 -5.76 13.95
N GLU A 304 -8.41 -5.75 15.00
CA GLU A 304 -9.88 -5.65 14.86
C GLU A 304 -10.31 -4.23 14.46
N GLN A 305 -9.74 -3.22 15.10
CA GLN A 305 -9.97 -1.81 14.78
C GLN A 305 -9.45 -1.48 13.38
N ALA A 306 -8.32 -2.07 12.98
CA ALA A 306 -7.80 -1.98 11.62
C ALA A 306 -8.79 -2.55 10.59
N GLU A 307 -9.33 -3.74 10.83
CA GLU A 307 -10.33 -4.36 9.95
C GLU A 307 -11.56 -3.46 9.77
N GLN A 308 -12.13 -2.96 10.87
CA GLN A 308 -13.30 -2.07 10.84
C GLN A 308 -13.02 -0.80 10.02
N CYS A 309 -11.81 -0.25 10.10
CA CYS A 309 -11.42 0.93 9.33
C CYS A 309 -11.32 0.61 7.83
N PHE A 310 -10.64 -0.48 7.44
CA PHE A 310 -10.59 -0.87 6.03
C PHE A 310 -11.96 -1.28 5.47
N GLN A 311 -12.82 -1.94 6.26
CA GLN A 311 -14.20 -2.23 5.88
C GLN A 311 -15.00 -0.94 5.61
N LYS A 312 -14.87 0.09 6.46
CA LYS A 312 -15.48 1.43 6.23
C LYS A 312 -14.94 2.10 4.95
N ALA A 313 -13.64 1.99 4.70
CA ALA A 313 -13.04 2.52 3.47
C ALA A 313 -13.55 1.81 2.20
N VAL A 314 -13.77 0.49 2.24
CA VAL A 314 -14.39 -0.29 1.15
C VAL A 314 -15.88 0.02 1.01
N TYR A 315 -16.61 0.25 2.10
CA TYR A 315 -18.02 0.67 2.03
C TYR A 315 -18.17 2.02 1.31
N LEU A 316 -17.33 3.01 1.69
CA LEU A 316 -17.32 4.34 1.08
C LEU A 316 -16.81 4.36 -0.37
N LYS A 317 -15.89 3.44 -0.73
CA LYS A 317 -15.36 3.29 -2.08
C LYS A 317 -15.23 1.79 -2.43
N PRO A 318 -16.27 1.15 -2.99
CA PRO A 318 -16.29 -0.31 -3.25
C PRO A 318 -15.15 -0.85 -4.12
N ASN A 319 -14.53 0.00 -4.94
CA ASN A 319 -13.42 -0.38 -5.83
C ASN A 319 -12.06 0.18 -5.36
N TYR A 320 -11.94 0.55 -4.08
CA TYR A 320 -10.70 1.08 -3.52
C TYR A 320 -9.69 -0.05 -3.28
N TYR A 321 -8.77 -0.19 -4.24
CA TYR A 321 -7.70 -1.19 -4.27
C TYR A 321 -6.94 -1.28 -2.93
N GLU A 322 -6.60 -0.14 -2.33
CA GLU A 322 -5.78 -0.04 -1.12
C GLU A 322 -6.50 -0.68 0.08
N ALA A 323 -7.71 -0.24 0.40
CA ALA A 323 -8.51 -0.82 1.49
C ALA A 323 -8.83 -2.31 1.28
N LEU A 324 -9.10 -2.73 0.04
CA LEU A 324 -9.26 -4.15 -0.31
C LEU A 324 -7.96 -4.94 -0.09
N PHE A 325 -6.80 -4.37 -0.44
CA PHE A 325 -5.50 -5.00 -0.25
C PHE A 325 -5.22 -5.25 1.23
N HIS A 326 -5.38 -4.23 2.07
CA HIS A 326 -5.13 -4.34 3.51
C HIS A 326 -6.06 -5.36 4.18
N LEU A 327 -7.34 -5.44 3.77
CA LEU A 327 -8.24 -6.51 4.22
C LEU A 327 -7.74 -7.90 3.81
N ALA A 328 -7.30 -8.10 2.56
CA ALA A 328 -6.78 -9.40 2.12
C ALA A 328 -5.58 -9.85 2.96
N LEU A 329 -4.62 -8.94 3.17
CA LEU A 329 -3.44 -9.16 4.01
C LEU A 329 -3.80 -9.49 5.46
N LEU A 330 -4.78 -8.78 6.03
CA LEU A 330 -5.21 -8.99 7.41
C LEU A 330 -5.86 -10.37 7.61
N GLN A 331 -6.69 -10.82 6.67
CA GLN A 331 -7.26 -12.18 6.71
C GLN A 331 -6.18 -13.25 6.50
N GLU A 332 -5.19 -13.02 5.62
CA GLU A 332 -4.03 -13.92 5.43
C GLU A 332 -3.22 -14.08 6.72
N ASN A 333 -2.95 -12.97 7.44
CA ASN A 333 -2.20 -12.99 8.70
C ASN A 333 -2.95 -13.73 9.82
N ARG A 334 -4.29 -13.61 9.86
CA ARG A 334 -5.14 -14.36 10.81
C ARG A 334 -5.41 -15.82 10.38
N GLY A 335 -4.94 -16.24 9.20
CA GLY A 335 -5.13 -17.60 8.68
C GLY A 335 -6.48 -17.86 7.98
N ASP A 336 -7.34 -16.85 7.81
CA ASP A 336 -8.58 -16.97 7.03
C ASP A 336 -8.29 -16.85 5.53
N LEU A 337 -7.69 -17.91 5.00
CA LEU A 337 -7.34 -18.03 3.58
C LEU A 337 -8.58 -18.02 2.67
N ALA A 338 -9.77 -18.35 3.19
CA ALA A 338 -11.02 -18.32 2.44
C ALA A 338 -11.47 -16.88 2.15
N LYS A 339 -11.63 -16.05 3.20
CA LYS A 339 -11.95 -14.62 3.04
C LYS A 339 -10.87 -13.90 2.24
N ALA A 340 -9.60 -14.16 2.53
CA ALA A 340 -8.47 -13.62 1.77
C ALA A 340 -8.60 -13.90 0.27
N THR A 341 -8.86 -15.16 -0.12
CA THR A 341 -8.98 -15.55 -1.53
C THR A 341 -10.12 -14.82 -2.24
N VAL A 342 -11.28 -14.66 -1.61
CA VAL A 342 -12.41 -13.89 -2.17
C VAL A 342 -12.03 -12.42 -2.41
N ILE A 343 -11.33 -11.79 -1.46
CA ILE A 343 -10.88 -10.41 -1.59
C ILE A 343 -9.79 -10.28 -2.68
N ARG A 344 -8.82 -11.22 -2.75
CA ARG A 344 -7.81 -11.28 -3.81
C ARG A 344 -8.42 -11.41 -5.20
N GLN A 345 -9.45 -12.25 -5.39
CA GLN A 345 -10.18 -12.36 -6.65
C GLN A 345 -10.90 -11.06 -7.03
N ARG A 346 -11.49 -10.35 -6.07
CA ARG A 346 -12.09 -9.02 -6.30
C ARG A 346 -11.05 -7.99 -6.74
N ILE A 347 -9.88 -7.97 -6.10
CA ILE A 347 -8.75 -7.10 -6.49
C ILE A 347 -8.31 -7.39 -7.93
N GLN A 348 -8.14 -8.67 -8.29
CA GLN A 348 -7.73 -9.07 -9.64
C GLN A 348 -8.73 -8.61 -10.72
N ARG A 349 -10.04 -8.76 -10.49
CA ARG A 349 -11.08 -8.25 -11.41
C ARG A 349 -10.97 -6.73 -11.59
N LEU A 350 -10.71 -5.98 -10.52
CA LEU A 350 -10.52 -4.51 -10.57
C LEU A 350 -9.21 -4.08 -11.23
N GLN A 351 -8.20 -4.95 -11.31
CA GLN A 351 -6.98 -4.70 -12.10
C GLN A 351 -7.26 -4.95 -13.59
N ASN A 352 -7.89 -6.07 -13.93
CA ASN A 352 -8.25 -6.39 -15.33
C ASN A 352 -9.13 -5.31 -15.98
N LEU A 353 -10.09 -4.76 -15.22
CA LEU A 353 -10.97 -3.64 -15.63
C LEU A 353 -10.26 -2.27 -15.77
N LYS A 354 -8.95 -2.18 -15.51
CA LYS A 354 -8.12 -0.99 -15.75
C LYS A 354 -7.06 -1.19 -16.84
N SER A 355 -6.99 -2.40 -17.40
CA SER A 355 -6.12 -2.77 -18.52
C SER A 355 -6.91 -2.99 -19.82
N GLN A 356 -8.17 -2.54 -19.82
CA GLN A 356 -9.09 -2.41 -20.95
C GLN A 356 -9.43 -0.92 -21.07
#